data_AF-A0A6L6F3J9-F1
#
_entry.id   AF-A0A6L6F3J9-F1
#
_cell.length_a   1.000
_cell.length_b   1.000
_cell.length_c   1.000
_cell.angle_alpha   90.00
_cell.angle_beta   90.00
_cell.angle_gamma   90.00
#
_symmetry.space_group_name_H-M   'P 1'
#
loop_
_entity.id
_entity.type
_entity.pdbx_description
1 polymer ?
#
loop_
_entity_poly.entity_id
_entity_poly.type
_entity_poly.pdbx_seq_one_letter_code
_entity_poly.pdbx_strand_id
1 'polypeptide(L)'
;MSKSRLLITSLIACLPLSVAVVAHSVPQVVAKASWSMVDTIKDVNNDGFIDGDGGVPKSGALSINPSVQMVGEGNHIAQPHERLIGGALSWYLSQAGFPVTLNACESRGSQYSWTLLNTTTQAVTSIATKQLTKATCKTHATLPEGSYTFTLNVTAGTTNATVTIPATVKNILMVAMGDSYASGEGNPRNVDAWLTQGGPFSAFRPYWDNDVCHRSVHGAPALAALALEKTSALTSVTLVDVSCTGATVRQGILGVQPGTGQTQIALAKSLIGEQPVDLVSISIGGNDIGFGSVLSSCLLNANCPLSKPTSGALQNYPTLQAGVSDQTAKLQAAYSEIANCLSKRTCPSGINLAPTASVLPTMYPDLARNSNGAICSYLSMTQQDFTWARAAILNPTPPSEVAYTTTSQTVASLSITSSLNRQITNTTALGWKPVLGSWTRSGDSAMGHGVCAGTASWTFGVQFGGQMSSASFHPNPQGQIELGKALLEAAKIAIA
;
A
#
# COMPACT_ATOMS: atom_id res chain seq x y z
N MET A 1 63.44 -97.93 -16.49
CA MET A 1 62.38 -97.63 -15.52
C MET A 1 61.37 -96.70 -16.18
N SER A 2 60.11 -97.13 -16.21
CA SER A 2 58.96 -96.48 -16.86
C SER A 2 58.55 -95.17 -16.18
N LYS A 3 58.10 -94.16 -16.95
CA LYS A 3 56.77 -93.50 -16.80
C LYS A 3 56.50 -92.38 -17.82
N SER A 4 55.56 -92.67 -18.71
CA SER A 4 54.38 -91.92 -19.22
C SER A 4 54.38 -90.40 -19.53
N ARG A 5 54.09 -90.13 -20.82
CA ARG A 5 53.22 -89.11 -21.49
C ARG A 5 52.59 -87.96 -20.69
N LEU A 6 52.60 -86.74 -21.27
CA LEU A 6 51.39 -86.03 -21.71
C LEU A 6 51.73 -84.86 -22.66
N LEU A 7 51.14 -84.84 -23.86
CA LEU A 7 51.09 -83.68 -24.76
C LEU A 7 49.91 -82.79 -24.33
N ILE A 8 50.14 -81.47 -24.23
CA ILE A 8 49.07 -80.47 -24.16
C ILE A 8 49.32 -79.43 -25.26
N THR A 9 48.43 -79.43 -26.25
CA THR A 9 48.29 -78.43 -27.31
C THR A 9 47.50 -77.24 -26.78
N SER A 10 48.13 -76.06 -26.67
CA SER A 10 47.41 -74.80 -26.40
C SER A 10 47.13 -74.05 -27.70
N LEU A 11 45.84 -74.00 -28.07
CA LEU A 11 45.28 -73.06 -29.05
C LEU A 11 45.44 -71.63 -28.52
N ILE A 12 46.11 -70.76 -29.28
CA ILE A 12 46.08 -69.31 -29.08
C ILE A 12 44.89 -68.76 -29.87
N ALA A 13 43.82 -68.40 -29.17
CA ALA A 13 42.68 -67.69 -29.74
C ALA A 13 42.97 -66.19 -29.78
N CYS A 14 43.09 -65.62 -30.97
CA CYS A 14 43.06 -64.16 -31.18
C CYS A 14 41.64 -63.64 -30.88
N LEU A 15 41.47 -62.94 -29.76
CA LEU A 15 40.30 -62.10 -29.49
C LEU A 15 40.49 -60.72 -30.14
N PRO A 16 39.52 -60.21 -30.91
CA PRO A 16 39.56 -58.82 -31.37
C PRO A 16 39.29 -57.89 -30.18
N LEU A 17 40.18 -56.91 -29.97
CA LEU A 17 39.90 -55.78 -29.06
C LEU A 17 38.78 -54.93 -29.65
N SER A 18 37.56 -55.11 -29.13
CA SER A 18 36.47 -54.17 -29.31
C SER A 18 36.81 -52.88 -28.55
N VAL A 19 37.20 -51.83 -29.26
CA VAL A 19 37.31 -50.49 -28.67
C VAL A 19 35.89 -50.05 -28.33
N ALA A 20 35.51 -50.14 -27.06
CA ALA A 20 34.27 -49.58 -26.57
C ALA A 20 34.35 -48.05 -26.74
N VAL A 21 33.69 -47.53 -27.76
CA VAL A 21 33.40 -46.09 -27.86
C VAL A 21 32.56 -45.77 -26.65
N VAL A 22 33.14 -45.08 -25.67
CA VAL A 22 32.39 -44.44 -24.60
C VAL A 22 31.51 -43.41 -25.28
N ALA A 23 30.24 -43.78 -25.52
CA ALA A 23 29.22 -42.84 -25.94
C ALA A 23 29.16 -41.78 -24.83
N HIS A 24 29.79 -40.64 -25.07
CA HIS A 24 29.62 -39.47 -24.23
C HIS A 24 28.14 -39.13 -24.36
N SER A 25 27.36 -39.41 -23.32
CA SER A 25 25.96 -39.04 -23.26
C SER A 25 25.90 -37.55 -23.56
N VAL A 26 25.35 -37.18 -24.72
CA VAL A 26 25.12 -35.79 -25.06
C VAL A 26 24.31 -35.21 -23.89
N PRO A 27 24.79 -34.15 -23.21
CA PRO A 27 24.08 -33.60 -22.08
C PRO A 27 22.65 -33.28 -22.51
N GLN A 28 21.68 -33.92 -21.86
CA GLN A 28 20.26 -33.78 -22.21
C GLN A 28 19.88 -32.31 -22.17
N VAL A 29 19.29 -31.81 -23.27
CA VAL A 29 18.75 -30.45 -23.33
C VAL A 29 17.55 -30.38 -22.40
N VAL A 30 17.52 -29.38 -21.53
CA VAL A 30 16.46 -29.18 -20.55
C VAL A 30 15.96 -27.76 -20.67
N ALA A 31 14.65 -27.60 -20.87
CA ALA A 31 14.00 -26.30 -20.83
C ALA A 31 13.28 -26.12 -19.49
N LYS A 32 13.66 -25.10 -18.75
CA LYS A 32 13.01 -24.65 -17.52
C LYS A 32 12.75 -23.15 -17.62
N ALA A 33 11.48 -22.80 -17.52
CA ALA A 33 10.98 -21.46 -17.70
C ALA A 33 10.40 -20.92 -16.39
N SER A 34 10.70 -19.66 -16.10
CA SER A 34 9.96 -18.84 -15.14
C SER A 34 9.86 -17.43 -15.68
N TRP A 35 8.95 -16.64 -15.11
CA TRP A 35 8.84 -15.22 -15.42
C TRP A 35 8.48 -14.43 -14.17
N SER A 36 8.72 -13.14 -14.19
CA SER A 36 8.32 -12.18 -13.17
C SER A 36 8.11 -10.81 -13.78
N MET A 37 7.48 -9.89 -13.06
CA MET A 37 7.59 -8.46 -13.36
C MET A 37 9.06 -8.02 -13.20
N VAL A 38 9.44 -6.96 -13.90
CA VAL A 38 10.76 -6.34 -13.71
C VAL A 38 10.74 -5.46 -12.47
N ASP A 39 11.80 -5.53 -11.68
CA ASP A 39 12.06 -4.56 -10.62
C ASP A 39 12.29 -3.18 -11.23
N THR A 40 11.38 -2.25 -10.99
CA THR A 40 11.44 -0.90 -11.56
C THR A 40 11.98 0.13 -10.55
N ILE A 41 12.31 -0.29 -9.33
CA ILE A 41 12.75 0.59 -8.23
C ILE A 41 14.22 0.44 -7.88
N LYS A 42 14.81 1.57 -7.51
CA LYS A 42 16.06 1.68 -6.76
C LYS A 42 15.72 2.28 -5.39
N ASP A 43 15.64 1.43 -4.38
CA ASP A 43 15.42 1.76 -2.97
C ASP A 43 16.64 1.17 -2.29
N VAL A 44 17.63 2.01 -1.98
CA VAL A 44 18.99 1.51 -1.72
C VAL A 44 19.36 1.58 -0.24
N ASN A 45 18.54 2.25 0.57
CA ASN A 45 18.62 2.22 2.02
C ASN A 45 17.63 1.21 2.65
N ASN A 46 16.83 0.50 1.84
CA ASN A 46 15.83 -0.49 2.27
C ASN A 46 14.73 0.11 3.16
N ASP A 47 14.37 1.37 2.89
CA ASP A 47 13.30 2.06 3.63
C ASP A 47 11.92 1.88 2.97
N GLY A 48 11.88 1.29 1.77
CA GLY A 48 10.67 1.06 1.00
C GLY A 48 10.37 2.12 -0.07
N PHE A 49 11.19 3.17 -0.19
CA PHE A 49 10.94 4.34 -1.02
C PHE A 49 12.14 4.66 -1.92
N ILE A 50 11.88 5.21 -3.11
CA ILE A 50 12.95 5.82 -3.93
C ILE A 50 13.56 6.97 -3.10
N ASP A 51 14.81 6.77 -2.72
CA ASP A 51 15.68 7.84 -2.27
C ASP A 51 16.05 8.69 -3.49
N GLY A 52 15.80 9.98 -3.35
CA GLY A 52 16.13 10.95 -4.37
C GLY A 52 17.62 11.15 -4.64
N ASP A 53 18.47 10.47 -3.88
CA ASP A 53 19.92 10.60 -3.94
C ASP A 53 20.56 9.70 -5.02
N GLY A 54 19.75 9.01 -5.84
CA GLY A 54 20.22 8.28 -7.01
C GLY A 54 20.73 6.87 -6.69
N GLY A 55 20.51 6.39 -5.48
CA GLY A 55 20.88 5.05 -5.03
C GLY A 55 22.33 4.89 -4.60
N VAL A 56 22.63 3.79 -3.92
CA VAL A 56 23.99 3.42 -3.48
C VAL A 56 24.70 2.55 -4.53
N PRO A 57 25.99 2.81 -4.81
CA PRO A 57 26.85 1.93 -5.59
C PRO A 57 26.76 0.46 -5.15
N LYS A 58 26.66 -0.49 -6.08
CA LYS A 58 26.75 -1.95 -5.83
C LYS A 58 27.95 -2.36 -4.95
N SER A 59 28.99 -1.52 -4.94
CA SER A 59 30.12 -1.57 -4.01
C SER A 59 30.84 -0.22 -3.99
N GLY A 60 31.43 0.14 -2.84
CA GLY A 60 32.16 1.39 -2.63
C GLY A 60 31.32 2.44 -1.90
N ALA A 61 31.95 3.19 -0.98
CA ALA A 61 31.31 4.35 -0.35
C ALA A 61 30.91 5.38 -1.41
N LEU A 62 29.96 6.27 -1.08
CA LEU A 62 29.65 7.49 -1.85
C LEU A 62 30.96 8.29 -2.04
N SER A 63 31.66 8.02 -3.13
CA SER A 63 33.01 8.51 -3.41
C SER A 63 33.05 9.08 -4.80
N ILE A 64 34.12 9.83 -5.09
CA ILE A 64 34.41 10.51 -6.36
C ILE A 64 34.42 9.58 -7.60
N ASN A 65 34.46 8.25 -7.41
CA ASN A 65 34.33 7.24 -8.46
C ASN A 65 33.26 6.20 -8.06
N PRO A 66 31.96 6.52 -8.19
CA PRO A 66 30.88 5.60 -7.85
C PRO A 66 30.80 4.42 -8.84
N SER A 67 30.26 3.29 -8.38
CA SER A 67 29.94 2.14 -9.26
C SER A 67 28.99 2.57 -10.38
N VAL A 68 29.27 2.15 -11.62
CA VAL A 68 28.34 2.30 -12.76
C VAL A 68 27.16 1.34 -12.69
N GLN A 69 27.19 0.37 -11.75
CA GLN A 69 26.09 -0.55 -11.46
C GLN A 69 25.47 -0.20 -10.11
N MET A 70 24.17 0.09 -10.12
CA MET A 70 23.34 0.33 -8.93
C MET A 70 22.49 -0.92 -8.67
N VAL A 71 22.22 -1.25 -7.41
CA VAL A 71 21.40 -2.42 -7.02
C VAL A 71 20.01 -1.92 -6.61
N GLY A 72 18.96 -2.42 -7.25
CA GLY A 72 17.57 -2.23 -6.80
C GLY A 72 17.11 -3.41 -5.94
N GLU A 73 16.17 -3.16 -5.03
CA GLU A 73 15.77 -4.10 -3.96
C GLU A 73 14.58 -5.02 -4.29
N GLY A 74 14.38 -5.41 -5.55
CA GLY A 74 13.34 -6.41 -5.84
C GLY A 74 11.91 -5.88 -5.76
N ASN A 75 11.73 -4.55 -5.76
CA ASN A 75 10.41 -3.94 -5.80
C ASN A 75 9.98 -3.72 -7.27
N HIS A 76 8.78 -4.19 -7.65
CA HIS A 76 8.27 -4.14 -9.02
C HIS A 76 7.48 -2.85 -9.36
N ILE A 77 7.39 -1.91 -8.40
CA ILE A 77 6.53 -0.73 -8.48
C ILE A 77 7.10 0.29 -9.45
N ALA A 78 6.23 0.82 -10.29
CA ALA A 78 6.40 2.11 -10.94
C ALA A 78 6.49 3.30 -9.93
N GLN A 79 7.46 3.31 -9.00
CA GLN A 79 7.55 4.32 -7.95
C GLN A 79 7.78 5.74 -8.51
N PRO A 80 7.38 6.79 -7.77
CA PRO A 80 7.36 8.14 -8.30
C PRO A 80 8.79 8.59 -8.62
N HIS A 81 8.97 9.30 -9.71
CA HIS A 81 10.07 10.26 -9.75
C HIS A 81 9.90 11.19 -8.54
N GLU A 82 11.00 11.66 -7.94
CA GLU A 82 11.04 12.61 -6.82
C GLU A 82 10.21 13.91 -7.00
N ARG A 83 9.57 14.09 -8.14
CA ARG A 83 8.65 15.19 -8.44
C ARG A 83 7.25 14.67 -8.72
N LEU A 84 6.32 15.13 -7.89
CA LEU A 84 4.87 15.07 -8.11
C LEU A 84 4.52 15.22 -9.61
N ILE A 85 3.73 14.29 -10.16
CA ILE A 85 3.14 14.46 -11.48
C ILE A 85 1.80 15.16 -11.27
N GLY A 86 1.70 16.43 -11.68
CA GLY A 86 0.44 17.20 -11.59
C GLY A 86 -0.09 17.42 -10.17
N GLY A 87 0.77 17.38 -9.14
CA GLY A 87 0.36 17.54 -7.73
C GLY A 87 -0.10 16.25 -7.04
N ALA A 88 -0.06 15.11 -7.72
CA ALA A 88 -0.35 13.80 -7.14
C ALA A 88 0.90 12.93 -6.98
N LEU A 89 0.86 12.00 -6.02
CA LEU A 89 1.77 10.86 -6.01
C LEU A 89 1.20 9.86 -7.02
N SER A 90 1.72 9.91 -8.26
CA SER A 90 1.26 9.05 -9.35
C SER A 90 2.43 8.22 -9.89
N TRP A 91 2.18 6.93 -10.01
CA TRP A 91 3.10 5.89 -10.44
C TRP A 91 2.97 5.65 -11.96
N TYR A 92 4.09 5.46 -12.66
CA TYR A 92 4.22 5.41 -14.12
C TYR A 92 3.15 4.54 -14.82
N LEU A 93 2.33 5.18 -15.68
CA LEU A 93 1.31 4.55 -16.52
C LEU A 93 1.76 4.54 -17.99
N SER A 94 2.64 3.61 -18.36
CA SER A 94 3.04 3.45 -19.77
C SER A 94 1.97 2.76 -20.59
N GLN A 95 1.55 3.41 -21.67
CA GLN A 95 0.69 2.78 -22.68
C GLN A 95 1.38 1.63 -23.43
N ALA A 96 2.71 1.51 -23.36
CA ALA A 96 3.45 0.42 -23.98
C ALA A 96 3.33 -0.91 -23.21
N GLY A 97 2.71 -0.91 -22.02
CA GLY A 97 2.56 -2.07 -21.15
C GLY A 97 3.61 -2.18 -20.06
N PHE A 98 3.70 -3.36 -19.46
CA PHE A 98 4.47 -3.67 -18.26
C PHE A 98 5.72 -4.50 -18.60
N PRO A 99 6.89 -4.13 -18.07
CA PRO A 99 8.11 -4.88 -18.28
C PRO A 99 8.11 -6.19 -17.49
N VAL A 100 8.38 -7.30 -18.19
CA VAL A 100 8.52 -8.64 -17.60
C VAL A 100 9.92 -9.19 -17.82
N THR A 101 10.41 -9.96 -16.86
CA THR A 101 11.63 -10.77 -16.96
C THR A 101 11.24 -12.20 -17.32
N LEU A 102 11.71 -12.68 -18.45
CA LEU A 102 11.64 -14.08 -18.87
C LEU A 102 12.95 -14.78 -18.50
N ASN A 103 12.88 -15.85 -17.73
CA ASN A 103 14.04 -16.47 -17.10
C ASN A 103 14.21 -17.93 -17.57
N ALA A 104 15.33 -18.18 -18.24
CA ALA A 104 15.76 -19.49 -18.71
C ALA A 104 16.99 -20.01 -17.93
N CYS A 105 17.40 -19.38 -16.83
CA CYS A 105 18.67 -19.65 -16.14
C CYS A 105 18.79 -21.06 -15.53
N GLU A 106 17.66 -21.74 -15.29
CA GLU A 106 17.67 -23.14 -14.84
C GLU A 106 17.73 -24.16 -16.00
N SER A 107 17.69 -23.69 -17.24
CA SER A 107 17.77 -24.53 -18.43
C SER A 107 19.19 -25.05 -18.70
N ARG A 108 19.30 -26.11 -19.51
CA ARG A 108 20.57 -26.67 -19.98
C ARG A 108 20.54 -26.78 -21.50
N GLY A 109 21.46 -26.09 -22.17
CA GLY A 109 21.59 -26.02 -23.63
C GLY A 109 22.61 -24.95 -24.04
N SER A 110 22.76 -24.72 -25.35
CA SER A 110 23.63 -23.66 -25.89
C SER A 110 22.89 -22.37 -26.18
N GLN A 111 21.64 -22.44 -26.65
CA GLN A 111 20.87 -21.27 -27.04
C GLN A 111 19.41 -21.39 -26.57
N TYR A 112 18.71 -20.27 -26.50
CA TYR A 112 17.29 -20.25 -26.19
C TYR A 112 16.55 -19.13 -26.91
N SER A 113 15.26 -19.31 -27.13
CA SER A 113 14.34 -18.32 -27.71
C SER A 113 12.99 -18.37 -26.99
N TRP A 114 12.26 -17.25 -27.01
CA TRP A 114 10.91 -17.17 -26.44
C TRP A 114 9.88 -16.81 -27.50
N THR A 115 8.69 -17.41 -27.37
CA THR A 115 7.49 -17.02 -28.09
C THR A 115 6.40 -16.70 -27.07
N LEU A 116 5.83 -15.50 -27.16
CA LEU A 116 4.81 -15.00 -26.25
C LEU A 116 3.50 -14.87 -27.02
N LEU A 117 2.49 -15.65 -26.66
CA LEU A 117 1.16 -15.60 -27.28
C LEU A 117 0.20 -14.90 -26.32
N ASN A 118 -0.40 -13.78 -26.73
CA ASN A 118 -1.53 -13.21 -26.02
C ASN A 118 -2.77 -14.08 -26.30
N THR A 119 -3.36 -14.69 -25.29
CA THR A 119 -4.45 -15.66 -25.48
C THR A 119 -5.76 -15.01 -25.89
N THR A 120 -5.92 -13.70 -25.65
CA THR A 120 -7.12 -12.94 -25.99
C THR A 120 -7.05 -12.40 -27.41
N THR A 121 -5.96 -11.71 -27.76
CA THR A 121 -5.81 -11.08 -29.08
C THR A 121 -5.19 -12.01 -30.12
N GLN A 122 -4.68 -13.17 -29.70
CA GLN A 122 -3.89 -14.11 -30.51
C GLN A 122 -2.60 -13.47 -31.08
N ALA A 123 -2.20 -12.31 -30.59
CA ALA A 123 -0.95 -11.66 -30.99
C ALA A 123 0.25 -12.49 -30.53
N VAL A 124 1.19 -12.74 -31.44
CA VAL A 124 2.41 -13.49 -31.17
C VAL A 124 3.62 -12.56 -31.21
N THR A 125 4.40 -12.57 -30.13
CA THR A 125 5.69 -11.87 -30.05
C THR A 125 6.81 -12.91 -29.99
N SER A 126 7.66 -12.95 -31.02
CA SER A 126 8.84 -13.79 -31.04
C SER A 126 10.07 -12.99 -30.63
N ILE A 127 10.78 -13.50 -29.62
CA ILE A 127 12.02 -12.90 -29.12
C ILE A 127 13.20 -13.62 -29.76
N ALA A 128 14.15 -12.82 -30.28
CA ALA A 128 15.35 -13.33 -30.93
C ALA A 128 16.13 -14.31 -30.05
N THR A 129 16.68 -15.35 -30.70
CA THR A 129 17.51 -16.37 -30.06
C THR A 129 18.74 -15.74 -29.42
N LYS A 130 19.05 -16.16 -28.18
CA LYS A 130 20.24 -15.75 -27.43
C LYS A 130 21.06 -16.96 -27.00
N GLN A 131 22.35 -16.73 -26.75
CA GLN A 131 23.21 -17.72 -26.10
C GLN A 131 22.73 -17.95 -24.66
N LEU A 132 22.70 -19.20 -24.22
CA LEU A 132 22.33 -19.57 -22.86
C LEU A 132 23.58 -19.59 -21.98
N THR A 133 23.85 -18.47 -21.30
CA THR A 133 24.93 -18.34 -20.31
C THR A 133 24.39 -17.74 -19.03
N LYS A 134 25.14 -17.82 -17.92
CA LYS A 134 24.75 -17.16 -16.66
C LYS A 134 24.49 -15.65 -16.81
N ALA A 135 25.19 -14.98 -17.73
CA ALA A 135 25.05 -13.54 -17.96
C ALA A 135 23.89 -13.18 -18.89
N THR A 136 23.41 -14.13 -19.71
CA THR A 136 22.45 -13.86 -20.78
C THR A 136 21.17 -14.66 -20.66
N CYS A 137 20.98 -15.47 -19.61
CA CYS A 137 19.83 -16.36 -19.45
C CYS A 137 18.50 -15.67 -19.07
N LYS A 138 18.49 -14.33 -18.95
CA LYS A 138 17.30 -13.52 -18.74
C LYS A 138 17.02 -12.64 -19.96
N THR A 139 15.75 -12.48 -20.31
CA THR A 139 15.30 -11.54 -21.34
C THR A 139 14.18 -10.67 -20.80
N HIS A 140 14.24 -9.37 -21.08
CA HIS A 140 13.15 -8.45 -20.80
C HIS A 140 12.24 -8.28 -22.01
N ALA A 141 10.95 -8.15 -21.77
CA ALA A 141 9.94 -7.77 -22.76
C ALA A 141 8.94 -6.82 -22.11
N THR A 142 8.37 -5.90 -22.88
CA THR A 142 7.27 -5.05 -22.40
C THR A 142 5.97 -5.55 -23.02
N LEU A 143 5.01 -5.90 -22.18
CA LEU A 143 3.77 -6.54 -22.59
C LEU A 143 2.56 -5.78 -22.05
N PRO A 144 1.51 -5.54 -22.86
CA PRO A 144 0.23 -5.07 -22.34
C PRO A 144 -0.31 -6.03 -21.27
N GLU A 145 -1.17 -5.52 -20.38
CA GLU A 145 -1.92 -6.41 -19.48
C GLU A 145 -2.73 -7.44 -20.26
N GLY A 146 -2.85 -8.63 -19.68
CA GLY A 146 -3.64 -9.70 -20.24
C GLY A 146 -3.10 -11.09 -19.92
N SER A 147 -3.80 -12.08 -20.47
CA SER A 147 -3.43 -13.49 -20.37
C SER A 147 -2.54 -13.89 -21.53
N TYR A 148 -1.50 -14.65 -21.22
CA TYR A 148 -0.46 -15.08 -22.15
C TYR A 148 -0.10 -16.55 -21.95
N THR A 149 0.48 -17.10 -23.01
CA THR A 149 1.20 -18.36 -23.00
C THR A 149 2.65 -18.07 -23.40
N PHE A 150 3.60 -18.31 -22.50
CA PHE A 150 5.03 -18.13 -22.77
C PHE A 150 5.66 -19.47 -23.09
N THR A 151 6.25 -19.58 -24.27
CA THR A 151 6.93 -20.79 -24.74
C THR A 151 8.43 -20.52 -24.82
N LEU A 152 9.20 -21.26 -24.03
CA LEU A 152 10.66 -21.28 -24.05
C LEU A 152 11.12 -22.47 -24.88
N ASN A 153 11.93 -22.22 -25.90
CA ASN A 153 12.65 -23.25 -26.66
C ASN A 153 14.14 -23.14 -26.34
N VAL A 154 14.76 -24.25 -25.95
CA VAL A 154 16.19 -24.36 -25.64
C VAL A 154 16.80 -25.36 -26.61
N THR A 155 17.97 -25.04 -27.18
CA THR A 155 18.64 -25.89 -28.17
C THR A 155 20.09 -26.19 -27.79
N ALA A 156 20.57 -27.37 -28.16
CA ALA A 156 21.98 -27.74 -28.20
C ALA A 156 22.28 -28.60 -29.44
N GLY A 157 23.00 -28.04 -30.40
CA GLY A 157 23.20 -28.68 -31.70
C GLY A 157 21.87 -28.96 -32.41
N THR A 158 21.61 -30.22 -32.73
CA THR A 158 20.35 -30.68 -33.36
C THR A 158 19.23 -31.02 -32.37
N THR A 159 19.52 -31.04 -31.07
CA THR A 159 18.55 -31.36 -30.03
C THR A 159 17.90 -30.09 -29.48
N ASN A 160 16.60 -30.18 -29.17
CA ASN A 160 15.85 -29.10 -28.54
C ASN A 160 14.98 -29.63 -27.40
N ALA A 161 14.58 -28.71 -26.51
CA ALA A 161 13.56 -28.94 -25.52
C ALA A 161 12.69 -27.68 -25.43
N THR A 162 11.38 -27.89 -25.31
CA THR A 162 10.41 -26.79 -25.22
C THR A 162 9.61 -26.93 -23.92
N VAL A 163 9.35 -25.80 -23.27
CA VAL A 163 8.42 -25.72 -22.15
C VAL A 163 7.49 -24.53 -22.36
N THR A 164 6.22 -24.72 -22.00
CA THR A 164 5.20 -23.69 -22.09
C THR A 164 4.63 -23.44 -20.71
N ILE A 165 4.54 -22.16 -20.33
CA ILE A 165 3.98 -21.74 -19.04
C ILE A 165 2.87 -20.69 -19.26
N PRO A 166 1.77 -20.75 -18.50
CA PRO A 166 0.80 -19.67 -18.49
C PRO A 166 1.39 -18.43 -17.80
N ALA A 167 0.98 -17.26 -18.24
CA ALA A 167 1.36 -15.98 -17.65
C ALA A 167 0.18 -15.01 -17.69
N THR A 168 -0.01 -14.25 -16.62
CA THR A 168 -1.01 -13.19 -16.56
C THR A 168 -0.30 -11.92 -16.17
N VAL A 169 -0.06 -11.05 -17.15
CA VAL A 169 0.52 -9.73 -16.90
C VAL A 169 -0.62 -8.87 -16.35
N LYS A 170 -0.55 -8.55 -15.06
CA LYS A 170 -1.60 -7.79 -14.36
C LYS A 170 -0.96 -6.66 -13.56
N ASN A 171 -1.56 -5.48 -13.66
CA ASN A 171 -1.28 -4.37 -12.77
C ASN A 171 -2.50 -4.13 -11.89
N ILE A 172 -2.27 -3.89 -10.61
CA ILE A 172 -3.30 -3.54 -9.65
C ILE A 172 -3.28 -2.03 -9.53
N LEU A 173 -4.27 -1.36 -10.13
CA LEU A 173 -4.41 0.08 -10.00
C LEU A 173 -5.19 0.41 -8.72
N MET A 174 -4.48 0.95 -7.74
CA MET A 174 -5.01 1.44 -6.48
C MET A 174 -5.12 2.96 -6.48
N VAL A 175 -6.29 3.49 -6.18
CA VAL A 175 -6.52 4.93 -5.96
C VAL A 175 -6.73 5.16 -4.46
N ALA A 176 -5.93 6.03 -3.86
CA ALA A 176 -6.10 6.47 -2.48
C ALA A 176 -6.73 7.86 -2.45
N MET A 177 -7.84 7.97 -1.71
CA MET A 177 -8.59 9.20 -1.49
C MET A 177 -8.81 9.39 0.02
N GLY A 178 -9.13 10.61 0.42
CA GLY A 178 -9.50 10.86 1.80
C GLY A 178 -8.94 12.14 2.39
N ASP A 179 -9.03 12.23 3.71
CA ASP A 179 -8.53 13.30 4.53
C ASP A 179 -7.07 13.09 4.99
N SER A 180 -6.69 13.78 6.05
CA SER A 180 -5.35 13.77 6.65
C SER A 180 -4.90 12.40 7.15
N TYR A 181 -5.83 11.52 7.53
CA TYR A 181 -5.49 10.15 7.96
C TYR A 181 -5.05 9.28 6.78
N ALA A 182 -5.62 9.51 5.58
CA ALA A 182 -5.15 8.87 4.36
C ALA A 182 -3.88 9.52 3.81
N SER A 183 -3.76 10.85 3.89
CA SER A 183 -2.62 11.58 3.32
C SER A 183 -1.30 11.32 4.03
N GLY A 184 -1.35 10.83 5.27
CA GLY A 184 -0.16 10.63 6.08
C GLY A 184 0.24 11.87 6.88
N GLU A 185 -0.70 12.76 7.20
CA GLU A 185 -0.43 13.93 8.04
C GLU A 185 0.25 13.52 9.36
N GLY A 186 1.20 14.34 9.81
CA GLY A 186 2.19 13.99 10.83
C GLY A 186 3.39 13.15 10.39
N ASN A 187 3.45 12.61 9.17
CA ASN A 187 4.52 11.71 8.74
C ASN A 187 5.24 12.20 7.47
N PRO A 188 5.73 13.45 7.41
CA PRO A 188 6.55 13.91 6.29
C PRO A 188 7.82 13.07 6.14
N ARG A 189 8.54 13.20 5.02
CA ARG A 189 9.87 12.58 4.88
C ARG A 189 10.80 13.08 5.98
N ASN A 190 11.80 12.27 6.34
CA ASN A 190 12.72 12.49 7.45
C ASN A 190 12.09 12.54 8.85
N VAL A 191 10.80 12.21 9.01
CA VAL A 191 10.14 12.29 10.33
C VAL A 191 10.82 11.41 11.38
N ASP A 192 11.28 10.20 11.04
CA ASP A 192 11.96 9.33 12.01
C ASP A 192 13.30 9.90 12.48
N ALA A 193 14.11 10.42 11.54
CA ALA A 193 15.36 11.10 11.85
C ALA A 193 15.11 12.37 12.68
N TRP A 194 14.03 13.10 12.39
CA TRP A 194 13.60 14.26 13.17
C TRP A 194 13.26 13.88 14.60
N LEU A 195 12.40 12.87 14.80
CA LEU A 195 11.94 12.44 16.12
C LEU A 195 13.09 11.88 16.97
N THR A 196 13.98 11.10 16.36
CA THR A 196 15.12 10.47 17.06
C THR A 196 16.24 11.46 17.44
N GLN A 197 16.44 12.53 16.66
CA GLN A 197 17.49 13.53 16.90
C GLN A 197 17.01 14.77 17.67
N GLY A 198 15.92 14.66 18.43
CA GLY A 198 15.45 15.73 19.30
C GLY A 198 14.63 16.82 18.60
N GLY A 199 13.94 16.48 17.50
CA GLY A 199 12.96 17.33 16.84
C GLY A 199 13.58 18.63 16.32
N PRO A 200 13.20 19.82 16.83
CA PRO A 200 13.71 21.12 16.37
C PRO A 200 15.24 21.24 16.24
N PHE A 201 15.99 20.45 17.00
CA PHE A 201 17.45 20.40 16.99
C PHE A 201 18.05 19.44 15.95
N SER A 202 17.22 18.66 15.26
CA SER A 202 17.65 17.75 14.20
C SER A 202 18.18 18.52 12.98
N ALA A 203 19.24 17.99 12.38
CA ALA A 203 19.75 18.45 11.09
C ALA A 203 18.84 18.03 9.92
N PHE A 204 18.00 17.00 10.12
CA PHE A 204 17.11 16.46 9.10
C PHE A 204 15.74 17.11 9.21
N ARG A 205 15.52 18.15 8.39
CA ARG A 205 14.24 18.86 8.37
C ARG A 205 13.17 18.02 7.67
N PRO A 206 11.97 17.85 8.25
CA PRO A 206 10.90 17.16 7.58
C PRO A 206 10.31 18.00 6.44
N TYR A 207 9.90 17.32 5.37
CA TYR A 207 9.25 17.93 4.21
C TYR A 207 8.20 16.99 3.62
N TRP A 208 7.14 17.56 3.05
CA TRP A 208 6.05 16.78 2.46
C TRP A 208 6.34 16.42 1.01
N ASP A 209 5.82 15.28 0.55
CA ASP A 209 5.78 15.00 -0.89
C ASP A 209 4.81 15.97 -1.59
N ASN A 210 3.72 16.36 -0.91
CA ASN A 210 2.87 17.49 -1.30
C ASN A 210 2.54 18.36 -0.07
N ASP A 211 3.08 19.57 -0.03
CA ASP A 211 2.89 20.50 1.09
C ASP A 211 1.43 20.96 1.28
N VAL A 212 0.68 21.21 0.19
CA VAL A 212 -0.72 21.71 0.29
C VAL A 212 -1.64 20.66 0.91
N CYS A 213 -1.42 19.40 0.56
CA CYS A 213 -2.25 18.29 1.01
C CYS A 213 -1.70 17.53 2.21
N HIS A 214 -0.51 17.91 2.70
CA HIS A 214 0.28 17.13 3.65
C HIS A 214 0.30 15.64 3.27
N ARG A 215 0.60 15.38 1.98
CA ARG A 215 0.69 14.01 1.47
C ARG A 215 2.10 13.50 1.66
N SER A 216 2.20 12.27 2.13
CA SER A 216 3.46 11.58 2.37
C SER A 216 3.44 10.15 1.85
N VAL A 217 4.55 9.70 1.28
CA VAL A 217 4.78 8.28 0.99
C VAL A 217 4.76 7.40 2.24
N HIS A 218 4.93 7.97 3.43
CA HIS A 218 4.78 7.26 4.71
C HIS A 218 3.31 7.15 5.18
N GLY A 219 2.34 7.59 4.38
CA GLY A 219 0.92 7.38 4.63
C GLY A 219 0.51 5.91 4.46
N ALA A 220 -0.48 5.47 5.24
CA ALA A 220 -0.97 4.09 5.22
C ALA A 220 -1.32 3.54 3.82
N PRO A 221 -1.94 4.30 2.88
CA PRO A 221 -2.19 3.81 1.53
C PRO A 221 -0.91 3.49 0.74
N ALA A 222 0.12 4.33 0.86
CA ALA A 222 1.41 4.13 0.20
C ALA A 222 2.16 2.93 0.79
N LEU A 223 2.18 2.80 2.12
CA LEU A 223 2.75 1.64 2.81
C LEU A 223 2.03 0.34 2.44
N ALA A 224 0.70 0.36 2.34
CA ALA A 224 -0.09 -0.80 1.95
C ALA A 224 0.17 -1.21 0.49
N ALA A 225 0.22 -0.25 -0.43
CA ALA A 225 0.50 -0.50 -1.84
C ALA A 225 1.92 -1.08 -2.05
N LEU A 226 2.92 -0.54 -1.35
CA LEU A 226 4.28 -1.08 -1.35
C LEU A 226 4.32 -2.51 -0.83
N ALA A 227 3.67 -2.77 0.31
CA ALA A 227 3.63 -4.10 0.89
C ALA A 227 2.85 -5.08 0.01
N LEU A 228 1.82 -4.61 -0.71
CA LEU A 228 1.04 -5.40 -1.66
C LEU A 228 1.90 -5.85 -2.84
N GLU A 229 2.73 -4.97 -3.37
CA GLU A 229 3.65 -5.32 -4.45
C GLU A 229 4.59 -6.46 -4.05
N LYS A 230 5.14 -6.37 -2.83
CA LYS A 230 6.04 -7.39 -2.28
C LYS A 230 5.38 -8.76 -2.10
N THR A 231 4.04 -8.88 -2.25
CA THR A 231 3.35 -10.16 -2.09
C THR A 231 3.44 -11.08 -3.31
N SER A 232 3.77 -10.57 -4.49
CA SER A 232 3.77 -11.34 -5.72
C SER A 232 4.75 -10.79 -6.75
N ALA A 233 5.67 -11.65 -7.19
CA ALA A 233 6.59 -11.32 -8.28
C ALA A 233 5.92 -11.34 -9.68
N LEU A 234 4.63 -11.67 -9.76
CA LEU A 234 3.88 -11.85 -11.01
C LEU A 234 2.89 -10.71 -11.29
N THR A 235 2.79 -9.75 -10.37
CA THR A 235 1.88 -8.60 -10.47
C THR A 235 2.67 -7.32 -10.25
N SER A 236 2.16 -6.23 -10.83
CA SER A 236 2.60 -4.87 -10.51
C SER A 236 1.51 -4.16 -9.72
N VAL A 237 1.87 -3.17 -8.91
CA VAL A 237 0.95 -2.30 -8.19
C VAL A 237 1.23 -0.87 -8.60
N THR A 238 0.18 -0.17 -9.06
CA THR A 238 0.19 1.26 -9.31
C THR A 238 -0.66 1.95 -8.26
N LEU A 239 -0.13 2.96 -7.57
CA LEU A 239 -0.86 3.81 -6.64
C LEU A 239 -1.00 5.19 -7.25
N VAL A 240 -2.21 5.71 -7.16
CA VAL A 240 -2.51 7.11 -7.38
C VAL A 240 -3.11 7.65 -6.10
N ASP A 241 -2.28 8.34 -5.33
CA ASP A 241 -2.70 8.96 -4.07
C ASP A 241 -3.03 10.43 -4.29
N VAL A 242 -4.32 10.72 -4.12
CA VAL A 242 -4.93 12.04 -4.26
C VAL A 242 -5.55 12.52 -2.95
N SER A 243 -5.35 11.78 -1.85
CA SER A 243 -5.79 12.18 -0.51
C SER A 243 -5.23 13.56 -0.13
N CYS A 244 -5.94 14.27 0.75
CA CYS A 244 -5.59 15.63 1.10
C CYS A 244 -6.11 15.99 2.49
N THR A 245 -5.24 16.59 3.31
CA THR A 245 -5.64 17.12 4.61
C THR A 245 -6.86 18.06 4.54
N GLY A 246 -7.67 18.03 5.60
CA GLY A 246 -8.89 18.84 5.71
C GLY A 246 -10.05 18.44 4.79
N ALA A 247 -9.90 17.41 3.95
CA ALA A 247 -10.97 16.96 3.08
C ALA A 247 -12.20 16.48 3.88
N THR A 248 -13.38 16.79 3.34
CA THR A 248 -14.68 16.24 3.70
C THR A 248 -15.27 15.53 2.49
N VAL A 249 -16.41 14.84 2.64
CA VAL A 249 -17.09 14.23 1.50
C VAL A 249 -17.50 15.30 0.47
N ARG A 250 -18.15 16.38 0.93
CA ARG A 250 -18.69 17.42 0.04
C ARG A 250 -17.64 18.43 -0.44
N GLN A 251 -16.53 18.56 0.27
CA GLN A 251 -15.45 19.49 -0.06
C GLN A 251 -14.13 18.73 0.07
N GLY A 252 -13.55 18.36 -1.07
CA GLY A 252 -12.41 17.45 -1.14
C GLY A 252 -12.68 16.31 -2.10
N ILE A 253 -13.54 15.37 -1.72
CA ILE A 253 -13.86 14.19 -2.55
C ILE A 253 -14.75 14.58 -3.74
N LEU A 254 -15.95 15.08 -3.47
CA LEU A 254 -16.96 15.40 -4.49
C LEU A 254 -16.93 16.86 -4.93
N GLY A 255 -16.57 17.77 -4.02
CA GLY A 255 -16.40 19.19 -4.30
C GLY A 255 -14.94 19.61 -4.27
N VAL A 256 -14.66 20.83 -4.71
CA VAL A 256 -13.29 21.35 -4.84
C VAL A 256 -12.58 21.35 -3.48
N GLN A 257 -11.39 20.76 -3.44
CA GLN A 257 -10.51 20.79 -2.28
C GLN A 257 -9.91 22.20 -2.13
N PRO A 258 -10.00 22.83 -0.94
CA PRO A 258 -9.33 24.08 -0.65
C PRO A 258 -7.83 24.01 -0.95
N GLY A 259 -7.31 25.05 -1.60
CA GLY A 259 -5.89 25.16 -1.92
C GLY A 259 -5.41 24.37 -3.14
N THR A 260 -6.20 23.41 -3.67
CA THR A 260 -5.80 22.61 -4.85
C THR A 260 -6.57 22.96 -6.13
N GLY A 261 -7.76 23.56 -6.02
CA GLY A 261 -8.56 24.03 -7.16
C GLY A 261 -9.32 22.93 -7.93
N GLN A 262 -9.28 21.68 -7.48
CA GLN A 262 -10.03 20.56 -8.07
C GLN A 262 -10.50 19.56 -7.03
N THR A 263 -11.38 18.62 -7.40
CA THR A 263 -11.80 17.52 -6.53
C THR A 263 -10.79 16.38 -6.58
N GLN A 264 -10.73 15.53 -5.55
CA GLN A 264 -9.86 14.36 -5.55
C GLN A 264 -10.23 13.37 -6.67
N ILE A 265 -11.53 13.20 -6.94
CA ILE A 265 -12.01 12.34 -8.03
C ILE A 265 -11.58 12.89 -9.39
N ALA A 266 -11.65 14.20 -9.60
CA ALA A 266 -11.20 14.84 -10.83
C ALA A 266 -9.67 14.74 -11.01
N LEU A 267 -8.89 14.89 -9.94
CA LEU A 267 -7.45 14.69 -9.96
C LEU A 267 -7.09 13.22 -10.26
N ALA A 268 -7.75 12.26 -9.62
CA ALA A 268 -7.52 10.85 -9.93
C ALA A 268 -7.82 10.56 -11.41
N LYS A 269 -8.96 11.06 -11.92
CA LYS A 269 -9.37 10.89 -13.31
C LYS A 269 -8.38 11.50 -14.30
N SER A 270 -7.82 12.67 -14.01
CA SER A 270 -6.86 13.33 -14.91
C SER A 270 -5.53 12.58 -15.01
N LEU A 271 -5.16 11.81 -13.98
CA LEU A 271 -3.92 11.02 -13.94
C LEU A 271 -4.09 9.65 -14.61
N ILE A 272 -5.21 8.97 -14.35
CA ILE A 272 -5.41 7.58 -14.80
C ILE A 272 -6.21 7.47 -16.10
N GLY A 273 -6.89 8.55 -16.53
CA GLY A 273 -7.77 8.53 -17.70
C GLY A 273 -8.90 7.50 -17.56
N GLU A 274 -9.01 6.59 -18.52
CA GLU A 274 -10.03 5.52 -18.54
C GLU A 274 -9.55 4.18 -17.97
N GLN A 275 -8.33 4.13 -17.41
CA GLN A 275 -7.82 2.88 -16.86
C GLN A 275 -8.75 2.35 -15.75
N PRO A 276 -9.09 1.05 -15.78
CA PRO A 276 -9.95 0.45 -14.77
C PRO A 276 -9.20 0.37 -13.43
N VAL A 277 -9.80 0.93 -12.39
CA VAL A 277 -9.28 0.92 -11.02
C VAL A 277 -9.71 -0.37 -10.33
N ASP A 278 -8.75 -1.11 -9.76
CA ASP A 278 -9.00 -2.35 -9.02
C ASP A 278 -9.34 -2.09 -7.56
N LEU A 279 -8.67 -1.11 -6.94
CA LEU A 279 -8.82 -0.81 -5.52
C LEU A 279 -9.01 0.69 -5.31
N VAL A 280 -9.98 1.04 -4.48
CA VAL A 280 -10.11 2.38 -3.92
C VAL A 280 -9.93 2.29 -2.42
N SER A 281 -8.89 2.90 -1.86
CA SER A 281 -8.82 3.11 -0.41
C SER A 281 -9.33 4.50 -0.05
N ILE A 282 -10.13 4.60 1.01
CA ILE A 282 -10.70 5.88 1.42
C ILE A 282 -10.69 6.05 2.94
N SER A 283 -10.19 7.17 3.45
CA SER A 283 -10.37 7.61 4.85
C SER A 283 -11.06 8.96 4.84
N ILE A 284 -12.33 9.03 5.22
CA ILE A 284 -13.10 10.27 5.14
C ILE A 284 -14.25 10.25 6.15
N GLY A 285 -14.72 11.44 6.55
CA GLY A 285 -15.83 11.60 7.48
C GLY A 285 -15.42 12.24 8.82
N GLY A 286 -14.15 12.16 9.21
CA GLY A 286 -13.65 12.81 10.42
C GLY A 286 -13.86 14.32 10.41
N ASN A 287 -13.48 14.97 9.32
CA ASN A 287 -13.70 16.41 9.17
C ASN A 287 -15.18 16.77 9.01
N ASP A 288 -15.99 15.91 8.36
CA ASP A 288 -17.44 16.10 8.22
C ASP A 288 -18.15 16.15 9.58
N ILE A 289 -17.75 15.30 10.53
CA ILE A 289 -18.29 15.31 11.90
C ILE A 289 -17.62 16.36 12.81
N GLY A 290 -16.67 17.12 12.28
CA GLY A 290 -16.01 18.22 12.98
C GLY A 290 -14.95 17.78 13.99
N PHE A 291 -14.15 16.75 13.69
CA PHE A 291 -13.10 16.25 14.60
C PHE A 291 -12.16 17.35 15.12
N GLY A 292 -11.75 18.30 14.27
CA GLY A 292 -10.95 19.46 14.70
C GLY A 292 -11.68 20.38 15.68
N SER A 293 -13.00 20.53 15.56
CA SER A 293 -13.84 21.28 16.51
C SER A 293 -13.92 20.53 17.85
N VAL A 294 -14.00 19.20 17.81
CA VAL A 294 -13.99 18.33 19.00
C VAL A 294 -12.68 18.48 19.76
N LEU A 295 -11.55 18.29 19.08
CA LEU A 295 -10.22 18.42 19.69
C LEU A 295 -10.02 19.81 20.32
N SER A 296 -10.31 20.87 19.57
CA SER A 296 -10.17 22.24 20.07
C SER A 296 -11.08 22.50 21.27
N SER A 297 -12.34 22.06 21.21
CA SER A 297 -13.30 22.27 22.31
C SER A 297 -12.90 21.52 23.57
N CYS A 298 -12.42 20.28 23.45
CA CYS A 298 -12.02 19.46 24.59
C CYS A 298 -10.66 19.83 25.18
N LEU A 299 -9.77 20.44 24.39
CA LEU A 299 -8.52 21.01 24.90
C LEU A 299 -8.71 22.36 25.61
N LEU A 300 -9.79 23.09 25.31
CA LEU A 300 -9.97 24.46 25.80
C LEU A 300 -11.10 24.61 26.84
N ASN A 301 -12.02 23.65 26.92
CA ASN A 301 -13.20 23.76 27.77
C ASN A 301 -13.37 22.51 28.65
N ALA A 302 -13.75 22.73 29.91
CA ALA A 302 -14.28 21.67 30.76
C ALA A 302 -15.67 21.23 30.25
N ASN A 303 -16.07 20.00 30.55
CA ASN A 303 -17.37 19.47 30.14
C ASN A 303 -17.57 19.55 28.62
N CYS A 304 -16.55 19.20 27.84
CA CYS A 304 -16.51 19.53 26.42
C CYS A 304 -17.71 19.01 25.59
N PRO A 305 -18.30 17.82 25.85
CA PRO A 305 -19.46 17.36 25.08
C PRO A 305 -20.69 18.25 25.26
N LEU A 306 -20.78 18.94 26.40
CA LEU A 306 -21.87 19.83 26.79
C LEU A 306 -21.57 21.30 26.45
N SER A 307 -20.35 21.60 26.04
CA SER A 307 -19.92 22.97 25.74
C SER A 307 -20.30 23.38 24.33
N LYS A 308 -20.58 24.66 24.14
CA LYS A 308 -20.79 25.25 22.81
C LYS A 308 -19.43 25.41 22.10
N PRO A 309 -19.22 24.82 20.91
CA PRO A 309 -18.00 25.06 20.15
C PRO A 309 -17.92 26.52 19.69
N THR A 310 -16.75 27.14 19.81
CA THR A 310 -16.56 28.57 19.48
C THR A 310 -16.07 28.80 18.06
N SER A 311 -15.65 27.74 17.36
CA SER A 311 -15.12 27.80 16.00
C SER A 311 -15.24 26.46 15.28
N GLY A 312 -15.10 26.47 13.96
CA GLY A 312 -15.05 25.26 13.13
C GLY A 312 -16.42 24.73 12.73
N ALA A 313 -16.46 23.51 12.19
CA ALA A 313 -17.65 22.90 11.59
C ALA A 313 -18.85 22.79 12.57
N LEU A 314 -18.59 22.79 13.88
CA LEU A 314 -19.63 22.60 14.90
C LEU A 314 -20.06 23.88 15.62
N GLN A 315 -19.56 25.06 15.22
CA GLN A 315 -19.81 26.34 15.92
C GLN A 315 -21.29 26.78 16.00
N ASN A 316 -22.12 26.29 15.07
CA ASN A 316 -23.54 26.63 14.99
C ASN A 316 -24.43 25.73 15.87
N TYR A 317 -23.86 24.72 16.53
CA TYR A 317 -24.61 23.81 17.39
C TYR A 317 -24.62 24.30 18.85
N PRO A 318 -25.68 24.01 19.61
CA PRO A 318 -25.77 24.41 21.01
C PRO A 318 -24.72 23.71 21.89
N THR A 319 -24.39 22.46 21.57
CA THR A 319 -23.36 21.67 22.27
C THR A 319 -22.55 20.86 21.25
N LEU A 320 -21.34 20.47 21.65
CA LEU A 320 -20.48 19.59 20.85
C LEU A 320 -21.16 18.25 20.57
N GLN A 321 -21.81 17.63 21.56
CA GLN A 321 -22.53 16.37 21.40
C GLN A 321 -23.67 16.48 20.37
N ALA A 322 -24.43 17.58 20.38
CA ALA A 322 -25.50 17.78 19.41
C ALA A 322 -24.95 17.90 17.99
N GLY A 323 -23.84 18.63 17.81
CA GLY A 323 -23.18 18.79 16.52
C GLY A 323 -22.62 17.49 15.97
N VAL A 324 -21.87 16.74 16.78
CA VAL A 324 -21.31 15.44 16.39
C VAL A 324 -22.44 14.49 15.98
N SER A 325 -23.48 14.36 16.79
CA SER A 325 -24.63 13.47 16.51
C SER A 325 -25.32 13.80 15.18
N ASP A 326 -25.65 15.09 14.95
CA ASP A 326 -26.32 15.53 13.72
C ASP A 326 -25.44 15.33 12.48
N GLN A 327 -24.14 15.62 12.56
CA GLN A 327 -23.23 15.42 11.42
C GLN A 327 -22.96 13.94 11.15
N THR A 328 -22.80 13.11 12.19
CA THR A 328 -22.66 11.66 12.02
C THR A 328 -23.90 11.04 11.35
N ALA A 329 -25.10 11.55 11.62
CA ALA A 329 -26.32 11.08 10.97
C ALA A 329 -26.34 11.36 9.44
N LYS A 330 -25.60 12.36 8.97
CA LYS A 330 -25.53 12.75 7.54
C LYS A 330 -24.54 11.91 6.73
N LEU A 331 -23.60 11.22 7.38
CA LEU A 331 -22.53 10.48 6.70
C LEU A 331 -23.06 9.37 5.79
N GLN A 332 -24.13 8.67 6.17
CA GLN A 332 -24.68 7.60 5.34
C GLN A 332 -25.10 8.11 3.95
N ALA A 333 -25.78 9.26 3.90
CA ALA A 333 -26.15 9.91 2.65
C ALA A 333 -24.91 10.39 1.88
N ALA A 334 -23.94 10.96 2.59
CA ALA A 334 -22.68 11.43 1.99
C ALA A 334 -21.88 10.28 1.33
N TYR A 335 -21.74 9.13 2.00
CA TYR A 335 -21.10 7.95 1.40
C TYR A 335 -21.89 7.41 0.21
N SER A 336 -23.22 7.48 0.24
CA SER A 336 -24.07 7.10 -0.91
C SER A 336 -23.82 8.02 -2.12
N GLU A 337 -23.55 9.31 -1.91
CA GLU A 337 -23.18 10.23 -2.99
C GLU A 337 -21.84 9.84 -3.63
N ILE A 338 -20.83 9.48 -2.82
CA ILE A 338 -19.56 8.94 -3.33
C ILE A 338 -19.81 7.65 -4.12
N ALA A 339 -20.56 6.71 -3.56
CA ALA A 339 -20.85 5.44 -4.22
C ALA A 339 -21.57 5.64 -5.57
N ASN A 340 -22.52 6.58 -5.67
CA ASN A 340 -23.17 6.92 -6.93
C ASN A 340 -22.18 7.55 -7.94
N CYS A 341 -21.28 8.42 -7.48
CA CYS A 341 -20.24 9.00 -8.32
C CYS A 341 -19.28 7.93 -8.87
N LEU A 342 -18.88 6.95 -8.04
CA LEU A 342 -17.96 5.87 -8.43
C LEU A 342 -18.64 4.80 -9.32
N SER A 343 -19.82 4.32 -8.93
CA SER A 343 -20.49 3.18 -9.59
C SER A 343 -21.41 3.57 -10.75
N LYS A 344 -22.12 4.69 -10.62
CA LYS A 344 -23.12 5.16 -11.61
C LYS A 344 -22.61 6.34 -12.42
N ARG A 345 -21.38 6.81 -12.17
CA ARG A 345 -20.75 7.96 -12.83
C ARG A 345 -21.66 9.20 -12.83
N THR A 346 -22.38 9.44 -11.74
CA THR A 346 -23.30 10.59 -11.62
C THR A 346 -22.56 11.93 -11.48
N CYS A 347 -21.23 11.89 -11.32
CA CYS A 347 -20.37 13.06 -11.24
C CYS A 347 -19.58 13.21 -12.56
N PRO A 348 -19.30 14.46 -13.01
CA PRO A 348 -18.63 14.72 -14.30
C PRO A 348 -17.25 14.07 -14.47
N SER A 349 -16.58 13.70 -13.37
CA SER A 349 -15.19 13.21 -13.38
C SER A 349 -15.04 11.81 -12.77
N GLY A 350 -16.11 11.00 -12.75
CA GLY A 350 -16.06 9.65 -12.18
C GLY A 350 -14.92 8.80 -12.74
N ILE A 351 -14.15 8.16 -11.86
CA ILE A 351 -13.12 7.19 -12.23
C ILE A 351 -13.76 5.90 -12.77
N ASN A 352 -13.05 5.20 -13.66
CA ASN A 352 -13.52 3.92 -14.19
C ASN A 352 -13.15 2.81 -13.20
N LEU A 353 -14.14 2.15 -12.59
CA LEU A 353 -13.89 0.99 -11.74
C LEU A 353 -13.85 -0.29 -12.58
N ALA A 354 -12.90 -1.18 -12.30
CA ALA A 354 -12.92 -2.54 -12.83
C ALA A 354 -14.21 -3.27 -12.37
N PRO A 355 -14.73 -4.25 -13.14
CA PRO A 355 -15.91 -5.03 -12.71
C PRO A 355 -15.74 -5.74 -11.36
N THR A 356 -14.49 -6.08 -11.00
CA THR A 356 -14.10 -6.71 -9.74
C THR A 356 -13.56 -5.73 -8.70
N ALA A 357 -13.69 -4.42 -8.95
CA ALA A 357 -13.11 -3.41 -8.08
C ALA A 357 -13.69 -3.46 -6.67
N SER A 358 -12.85 -3.13 -5.69
CA SER A 358 -13.28 -3.02 -4.29
C SER A 358 -12.99 -1.62 -3.73
N VAL A 359 -13.97 -1.07 -3.00
CA VAL A 359 -13.80 0.17 -2.22
C VAL A 359 -13.58 -0.20 -0.76
N LEU A 360 -12.50 0.28 -0.18
CA LEU A 360 -11.95 -0.07 1.13
C LEU A 360 -11.94 1.17 2.04
N PRO A 361 -13.08 1.51 2.68
CA PRO A 361 -13.10 2.59 3.65
C PRO A 361 -12.38 2.18 4.93
N THR A 362 -11.43 2.99 5.37
CA THR A 362 -10.63 2.77 6.60
C THR A 362 -11.32 3.39 7.80
N MET A 363 -11.23 2.71 8.95
CA MET A 363 -11.71 3.24 10.23
C MET A 363 -10.65 4.11 10.90
N TYR A 364 -11.09 5.06 11.72
CA TYR A 364 -10.19 5.85 12.55
C TYR A 364 -9.79 5.03 13.80
N PRO A 365 -8.50 5.02 14.19
CA PRO A 365 -8.02 4.22 15.31
C PRO A 365 -8.50 4.77 16.65
N ASP A 366 -8.38 3.96 17.71
CA ASP A 366 -8.67 4.39 19.08
C ASP A 366 -7.58 5.32 19.62
N LEU A 367 -7.95 6.55 19.96
CA LEU A 367 -7.06 7.57 20.49
C LEU A 367 -7.10 7.67 22.03
N ALA A 368 -8.04 6.99 22.68
CA ALA A 368 -8.48 7.30 24.05
C ALA A 368 -7.84 6.43 25.15
N ARG A 369 -7.22 5.30 24.80
CA ARG A 369 -6.74 4.30 25.77
C ARG A 369 -5.22 4.29 25.92
N ASN A 370 -4.75 4.14 27.16
CA ASN A 370 -3.33 3.98 27.49
C ASN A 370 -2.83 2.56 27.21
N SER A 371 -1.53 2.30 27.44
CA SER A 371 -0.88 1.01 27.19
C SER A 371 -1.48 -0.16 28.00
N ASN A 372 -2.23 0.10 29.07
CA ASN A 372 -2.92 -0.93 29.86
C ASN A 372 -4.35 -1.19 29.38
N GLY A 373 -4.77 -0.53 28.30
CA GLY A 373 -6.13 -0.66 27.75
C GLY A 373 -7.20 0.13 28.50
N ALA A 374 -6.81 0.99 29.45
CA ALA A 374 -7.75 1.84 30.19
C ALA A 374 -7.90 3.22 29.51
N ILE A 375 -9.10 3.80 29.56
CA ILE A 375 -9.32 5.20 29.15
C ILE A 375 -8.48 6.10 30.05
N CYS A 376 -7.73 7.02 29.45
CA CYS A 376 -6.85 7.94 30.18
C CYS A 376 -7.38 9.38 30.18
N SER A 377 -6.63 10.28 30.81
CA SER A 377 -6.71 11.73 30.58
C SER A 377 -5.50 12.21 29.79
N TYR A 378 -5.63 13.34 29.11
CA TYR A 378 -4.55 13.96 28.35
C TYR A 378 -4.70 15.48 28.33
N LEU A 379 -3.71 16.20 28.85
CA LEU A 379 -3.79 17.65 29.08
C LEU A 379 -5.06 18.01 29.89
N SER A 380 -5.94 18.87 29.35
CA SER A 380 -7.22 19.22 29.97
C SER A 380 -8.33 18.19 29.71
N MET A 381 -8.13 17.25 28.78
CA MET A 381 -9.13 16.24 28.43
C MET A 381 -9.19 15.19 29.52
N THR A 382 -10.36 15.05 30.11
CA THR A 382 -10.63 14.12 31.20
C THR A 382 -10.91 12.71 30.68
N GLN A 383 -10.91 11.73 31.60
CA GLN A 383 -11.35 10.38 31.28
C GLN A 383 -12.82 10.35 30.80
N GLN A 384 -13.66 11.27 31.29
CA GLN A 384 -15.05 11.39 30.86
C GLN A 384 -15.14 11.88 29.41
N ASP A 385 -14.30 12.86 29.02
CA ASP A 385 -14.23 13.36 27.63
C ASP A 385 -13.82 12.24 26.66
N PHE A 386 -12.78 11.47 27.01
CA PHE A 386 -12.35 10.35 26.18
C PHE A 386 -13.33 9.17 26.17
N THR A 387 -14.03 8.92 27.28
CA THR A 387 -15.09 7.90 27.33
C THR A 387 -16.22 8.27 26.36
N TRP A 388 -16.64 9.54 26.38
CA TRP A 388 -17.62 10.07 25.44
C TRP A 388 -17.12 10.01 24.00
N ALA A 389 -15.93 10.54 23.69
CA ALA A 389 -15.40 10.60 22.34
C ALA A 389 -15.23 9.20 21.74
N ARG A 390 -14.71 8.25 22.54
CA ARG A 390 -14.60 6.85 22.09
C ARG A 390 -15.97 6.26 21.80
N ALA A 391 -16.99 6.51 22.63
CA ALA A 391 -18.33 5.98 22.41
C ALA A 391 -19.06 6.66 21.22
N ALA A 392 -19.12 7.99 21.19
CA ALA A 392 -19.90 8.75 20.23
C ALA A 392 -19.24 8.89 18.85
N ILE A 393 -17.90 8.73 18.76
CA ILE A 393 -17.16 8.97 17.52
C ILE A 393 -16.47 7.71 17.01
N LEU A 394 -15.70 7.02 17.85
CA LEU A 394 -14.74 6.00 17.38
C LEU A 394 -15.25 4.56 17.46
N ASN A 395 -16.14 4.21 18.38
CA ASN A 395 -16.54 2.81 18.56
C ASN A 395 -17.49 2.37 17.43
N PRO A 396 -17.16 1.36 16.60
CA PRO A 396 -18.05 0.87 15.52
C PRO A 396 -19.35 0.22 16.01
N THR A 397 -19.38 -0.20 17.28
CA THR A 397 -20.57 -0.69 17.98
C THR A 397 -20.82 0.18 19.21
N PRO A 398 -21.25 1.43 19.02
CA PRO A 398 -21.44 2.36 20.11
C PRO A 398 -22.63 1.94 20.99
N PRO A 399 -22.61 2.23 22.31
CA PRO A 399 -23.79 2.09 23.15
C PRO A 399 -24.87 3.11 22.72
N SER A 400 -26.11 2.91 23.14
CA SER A 400 -27.22 3.85 22.87
C SER A 400 -27.13 5.15 23.67
N GLU A 401 -26.38 5.14 24.77
CA GLU A 401 -26.11 6.29 25.62
C GLU A 401 -24.77 6.13 26.34
N VAL A 402 -24.22 7.25 26.79
CA VAL A 402 -23.05 7.29 27.67
C VAL A 402 -23.32 8.23 28.84
N ALA A 403 -23.07 7.75 30.06
CA ALA A 403 -23.09 8.59 31.24
C ALA A 403 -21.84 9.47 31.26
N TYR A 404 -22.02 10.78 31.40
CA TYR A 404 -20.95 11.76 31.47
C TYR A 404 -21.04 12.50 32.80
N THR A 405 -20.00 12.37 33.63
CA THR A 405 -19.91 13.10 34.91
C THR A 405 -19.20 14.42 34.71
N THR A 406 -19.89 15.53 34.97
CA THR A 406 -19.33 16.87 34.82
C THR A 406 -18.34 17.21 35.93
N THR A 407 -17.58 18.28 35.75
CA THR A 407 -16.70 18.85 36.78
C THR A 407 -17.44 19.27 38.06
N SER A 408 -18.75 19.52 37.98
CA SER A 408 -19.63 19.80 39.13
C SER A 408 -20.25 18.53 39.73
N GLN A 409 -19.75 17.34 39.36
CA GLN A 409 -20.26 16.03 39.79
C GLN A 409 -21.72 15.74 39.42
N THR A 410 -22.23 16.42 38.40
CA THR A 410 -23.56 16.15 37.84
C THR A 410 -23.42 15.09 36.75
N VAL A 411 -24.29 14.08 36.76
CA VAL A 411 -24.29 13.04 35.71
C VAL A 411 -25.30 13.42 34.64
N ALA A 412 -24.82 13.60 33.40
CA ALA A 412 -25.64 13.75 32.22
C ALA A 412 -25.68 12.43 31.44
N SER A 413 -26.86 12.00 30.96
CA SER A 413 -26.94 10.93 29.96
C SER A 413 -26.90 11.52 28.56
N LEU A 414 -25.89 11.13 27.77
CA LEU A 414 -25.70 11.58 26.41
C LEU A 414 -26.15 10.47 25.45
N SER A 415 -27.25 10.68 24.73
CA SER A 415 -27.75 9.72 23.74
C SER A 415 -26.81 9.64 22.53
N ILE A 416 -26.54 8.42 22.08
CA ILE A 416 -25.71 8.10 20.91
C ILE A 416 -26.53 7.25 19.95
N THR A 417 -26.71 7.76 18.73
CA THR A 417 -27.47 7.06 17.68
C THR A 417 -26.56 6.27 16.74
N SER A 418 -25.33 6.75 16.55
CA SER A 418 -24.30 6.14 15.71
C SER A 418 -22.93 6.74 16.06
N SER A 419 -21.90 6.32 15.34
CA SER A 419 -20.53 6.83 15.42
C SER A 419 -19.92 6.87 14.02
N LEU A 420 -18.79 7.56 13.85
CA LEU A 420 -18.09 7.63 12.57
C LEU A 420 -17.70 6.24 12.07
N ASN A 421 -17.06 5.43 12.92
CA ASN A 421 -16.66 4.08 12.55
C ASN A 421 -17.87 3.16 12.33
N ARG A 422 -19.00 3.38 13.00
CA ARG A 422 -20.25 2.66 12.68
C ARG A 422 -20.77 3.02 11.29
N GLN A 423 -20.76 4.31 10.93
CA GLN A 423 -21.15 4.74 9.59
C GLN A 423 -20.24 4.15 8.52
N ILE A 424 -18.94 4.03 8.80
CA ILE A 424 -17.98 3.34 7.93
C ILE A 424 -18.34 1.85 7.78
N THR A 425 -18.64 1.12 8.88
CA THR A 425 -19.11 -0.27 8.80
C THR A 425 -20.39 -0.41 7.95
N ASN A 426 -21.31 0.55 8.07
CA ASN A 426 -22.58 0.54 7.33
C ASN A 426 -22.42 0.74 5.82
N THR A 427 -21.25 1.16 5.32
CA THR A 427 -20.98 1.24 3.88
C THR A 427 -20.97 -0.14 3.19
N THR A 428 -20.96 -1.24 3.96
CA THR A 428 -21.25 -2.59 3.42
C THR A 428 -22.58 -2.64 2.65
N ALA A 429 -23.58 -1.84 3.03
CA ALA A 429 -24.83 -1.71 2.29
C ALA A 429 -24.65 -1.10 0.88
N LEU A 430 -23.53 -0.42 0.63
CA LEU A 430 -23.14 0.13 -0.67
C LEU A 430 -22.26 -0.84 -1.48
N GLY A 431 -22.05 -2.07 -0.98
CA GLY A 431 -21.13 -3.05 -1.56
C GLY A 431 -19.65 -2.79 -1.26
N TRP A 432 -19.34 -1.82 -0.39
CA TRP A 432 -17.97 -1.53 0.03
C TRP A 432 -17.49 -2.55 1.07
N LYS A 433 -16.17 -2.66 1.25
CA LYS A 433 -15.53 -3.61 2.16
C LYS A 433 -14.71 -2.84 3.21
N PRO A 434 -15.31 -2.42 4.34
CA PRO A 434 -14.60 -1.67 5.37
C PRO A 434 -13.38 -2.40 5.93
N VAL A 435 -12.30 -1.64 6.14
CA VAL A 435 -11.05 -2.14 6.71
C VAL A 435 -11.20 -2.25 8.23
N LEU A 436 -11.83 -3.33 8.70
CA LEU A 436 -12.07 -3.58 10.13
C LEU A 436 -10.77 -3.62 10.93
N GLY A 437 -9.67 -4.07 10.31
CA GLY A 437 -8.33 -4.15 10.90
C GLY A 437 -7.83 -2.82 11.48
N SER A 438 -8.24 -1.68 10.92
CA SER A 438 -7.85 -0.36 11.42
C SER A 438 -8.38 -0.11 12.84
N TRP A 439 -9.57 -0.63 13.15
CA TRP A 439 -10.14 -0.59 14.49
C TRP A 439 -9.69 -1.77 15.35
N THR A 440 -9.74 -3.02 14.87
CA THR A 440 -9.48 -4.19 15.73
C THR A 440 -8.06 -4.20 16.30
N ARG A 441 -7.07 -3.68 15.55
CA ARG A 441 -5.68 -3.53 16.00
C ARG A 441 -5.50 -2.47 17.09
N SER A 442 -6.41 -1.50 17.19
CA SER A 442 -6.32 -0.38 18.14
C SER A 442 -7.43 -0.42 19.19
N GLY A 443 -8.69 -0.27 18.79
CA GLY A 443 -9.85 -0.13 19.67
C GLY A 443 -10.34 -1.41 20.35
N ASP A 444 -10.11 -2.59 19.75
CA ASP A 444 -10.43 -3.89 20.38
C ASP A 444 -9.22 -4.55 21.03
N SER A 445 -8.01 -4.01 20.82
CA SER A 445 -6.78 -4.51 21.43
C SER A 445 -6.82 -4.41 22.95
N ALA A 446 -6.27 -5.41 23.64
CA ALA A 446 -6.08 -5.37 25.09
C ALA A 446 -5.11 -4.24 25.50
N MET A 447 -4.07 -4.02 24.70
CA MET A 447 -3.16 -2.88 24.84
C MET A 447 -3.77 -1.69 24.10
N GLY A 448 -3.93 -0.55 24.77
CA GLY A 448 -4.32 0.68 24.11
C GLY A 448 -3.14 1.35 23.43
N HIS A 449 -3.41 1.98 22.30
CA HIS A 449 -2.42 2.68 21.47
C HIS A 449 -2.75 4.18 21.33
N GLY A 450 -3.58 4.70 22.22
CA GLY A 450 -4.02 6.09 22.23
C GLY A 450 -2.93 7.07 22.62
N VAL A 451 -3.29 8.35 22.72
CA VAL A 451 -2.37 9.48 22.89
C VAL A 451 -1.53 9.42 24.18
N CYS A 452 -2.03 8.71 25.18
CA CYS A 452 -1.45 8.53 26.50
C CYS A 452 -0.76 7.17 26.68
N ALA A 453 -0.57 6.39 25.61
CA ALA A 453 0.03 5.06 25.67
C ALA A 453 1.58 5.06 25.72
N GLY A 454 2.21 6.23 25.88
CA GLY A 454 3.67 6.35 25.95
C GLY A 454 4.34 5.80 24.69
N THR A 455 5.33 4.92 24.86
CA THR A 455 6.03 4.28 23.73
C THR A 455 5.15 3.34 22.92
N ALA A 456 4.01 2.90 23.45
CA ALA A 456 3.03 2.09 22.72
C ALA A 456 2.04 2.94 21.91
N SER A 457 2.14 4.27 21.94
CA SER A 457 1.22 5.15 21.21
C SER A 457 1.40 5.04 19.70
N TRP A 458 0.28 5.00 18.98
CA TRP A 458 0.22 5.06 17.53
C TRP A 458 -0.23 6.42 17.01
N THR A 459 -0.36 7.40 17.89
CA THR A 459 -0.81 8.74 17.54
C THR A 459 0.11 9.77 18.16
N PHE A 460 0.30 10.90 17.48
CA PHE A 460 0.96 12.03 18.10
C PHE A 460 0.07 12.67 19.15
N GLY A 461 0.67 13.05 20.28
CA GLY A 461 0.10 14.05 21.18
C GLY A 461 -0.02 15.42 20.52
N VAL A 462 -0.54 16.40 21.27
CA VAL A 462 -0.56 17.79 20.83
C VAL A 462 0.86 18.24 20.49
N GLN A 463 1.03 18.69 19.25
CA GLN A 463 2.27 19.27 18.74
C GLN A 463 2.12 20.80 18.71
N PHE A 464 3.02 21.50 19.40
CA PHE A 464 2.99 22.95 19.51
C PHE A 464 3.95 23.61 18.52
N GLY A 465 3.39 24.37 17.58
CA GLY A 465 4.14 25.19 16.63
C GLY A 465 5.06 24.41 15.67
N GLY A 466 5.65 25.13 14.72
CA GLY A 466 6.61 24.56 13.77
C GLY A 466 6.01 23.59 12.74
N GLN A 467 6.88 22.86 12.04
CA GLN A 467 6.52 22.03 10.88
C GLN A 467 5.66 20.80 11.22
N MET A 468 5.53 20.43 12.50
CA MET A 468 4.79 19.25 12.95
C MET A 468 3.48 19.59 13.68
N SER A 469 3.05 20.85 13.73
CA SER A 469 1.83 21.23 14.48
C SER A 469 0.57 20.52 13.98
N SER A 470 0.49 20.26 12.67
CA SER A 470 -0.60 19.52 12.03
C SER A 470 -0.64 18.05 12.46
N ALA A 471 0.46 17.48 12.96
CA ALA A 471 0.52 16.08 13.39
C ALA A 471 -0.35 15.77 14.61
N SER A 472 -0.81 16.77 15.36
CA SER A 472 -1.61 16.59 16.58
C SER A 472 -2.79 15.63 16.37
N PHE A 473 -2.84 14.55 17.16
CA PHE A 473 -3.86 13.50 17.07
C PHE A 473 -3.95 12.76 15.73
N HIS A 474 -2.96 12.89 14.86
CA HIS A 474 -2.80 12.04 13.69
C HIS A 474 -1.99 10.78 14.03
N PRO A 475 -2.03 9.73 13.20
CA PRO A 475 -1.17 8.58 13.38
C PRO A 475 0.31 9.01 13.33
N ASN A 476 1.13 8.47 14.22
CA ASN A 476 2.59 8.60 14.14
C ASN A 476 3.18 7.53 13.18
N PRO A 477 4.51 7.45 12.98
CA PRO A 477 5.07 6.50 12.01
C PRO A 477 4.63 5.06 12.27
N GLN A 478 4.63 4.64 13.55
CA GLN A 478 4.14 3.33 13.94
C GLN A 478 2.64 3.16 13.66
N GLY A 479 1.83 4.19 13.91
CA GLY A 479 0.40 4.18 13.59
C GLY A 479 0.12 4.04 12.09
N GLN A 480 0.87 4.76 11.23
CA GLN A 480 0.75 4.62 9.79
C GLN A 480 1.13 3.21 9.33
N ILE A 481 2.18 2.61 9.91
CA ILE A 481 2.57 1.22 9.63
C ILE A 481 1.43 0.24 9.97
N GLU A 482 0.80 0.36 11.14
CA GLU A 482 -0.27 -0.56 11.54
C GLU A 482 -1.56 -0.36 10.75
N LEU A 483 -1.91 0.88 10.41
CA LEU A 483 -3.02 1.17 9.50
C LEU A 483 -2.73 0.65 8.07
N GLY A 484 -1.49 0.78 7.59
CA GLY A 484 -1.04 0.23 6.32
C GLY A 484 -1.12 -1.30 6.28
N LYS A 485 -0.74 -1.99 7.37
CA LYS A 485 -0.91 -3.45 7.50
C LYS A 485 -2.37 -3.87 7.45
N ALA A 486 -3.26 -3.16 8.16
CA ALA A 486 -4.69 -3.43 8.10
C ALA A 486 -5.26 -3.25 6.68
N LEU A 487 -4.86 -2.18 6.00
CA LEU A 487 -5.27 -1.92 4.62
C LEU A 487 -4.71 -2.97 3.64
N LEU A 488 -3.47 -3.41 3.82
CA LEU A 488 -2.87 -4.50 3.05
C LEU A 488 -3.67 -5.79 3.18
N GLU A 489 -4.04 -6.18 4.40
CA GLU A 489 -4.81 -7.40 4.64
C GLU A 489 -6.17 -7.36 3.91
N ALA A 490 -6.86 -6.22 4.00
CA ALA A 490 -8.10 -6.01 3.26
C ALA A 490 -7.90 -6.01 1.74
N ALA A 491 -6.83 -5.38 1.25
CA ALA A 491 -6.48 -5.34 -0.17
C ALA A 491 -6.21 -6.74 -0.72
N LYS A 492 -5.43 -7.58 -0.02
CA LYS A 492 -5.15 -8.97 -0.42
C LYS A 492 -6.43 -9.80 -0.56
N ILE A 493 -7.38 -9.65 0.36
CA ILE A 493 -8.68 -10.32 0.29
C ILE A 493 -9.51 -9.78 -0.88
N ALA A 494 -9.40 -8.49 -1.18
CA ALA A 494 -10.16 -7.85 -2.24
C ALA A 494 -9.70 -8.23 -3.66
N ILE A 495 -8.41 -8.54 -3.84
CA ILE A 495 -7.82 -8.90 -5.15
C ILE A 495 -7.64 -10.40 -5.39
N ALA A 496 -7.83 -11.23 -4.35
CA ALA A 496 -7.85 -12.68 -4.43
C ALA A 496 -9.11 -13.16 -5.14
#